data_AF-A0A4T0VZ00-F1
#
_entry.id   AF-A0A4T0VZ00-F1
#
_cell.length_a   1.000
_cell.length_b   1.000
_cell.length_c   1.000
_cell.angle_alpha   90.00
_cell.angle_beta   90.00
_cell.angle_gamma   90.00
#
_symmetry.space_group_name_H-M   'P 1'
#
loop_
_entity.id
_entity.type
_entity.pdbx_description
1 polymer ?
#
loop_
_entity_poly.entity_id
_entity_poly.type
_entity_poly.pdbx_seq_one_letter_code
_entity_poly.pdbx_strand_id
1 'polypeptide(L)'
;MVSPQITNLIIMLGMVQVSRKVPFDDPNVLNLCRAGYIASNLIIAIIYLYVHAKINKKKDLTTLKYVEPAPMGSSEEGKLVTTTIHAYDTTQLRAAFRSQAMGIAMMGFMHIYMKYTNPLLIQSIIPLKGALESNLVKIHVFGHPASGDLKRPFKAAAGLMQGLQGGSVQNDKKAIETAERAGRGGAKEE
;
A
#
# COMPACT_ATOMS: atom_id res chain seq x y z
N MET A 1 -3.61 23.84 -5.45
CA MET A 1 -2.87 22.57 -5.54
C MET A 1 -3.84 21.49 -5.97
N VAL A 2 -3.54 20.73 -7.02
CA VAL A 2 -4.41 19.64 -7.50
C VAL A 2 -4.45 18.55 -6.42
N SER A 3 -5.63 18.06 -6.04
CA SER A 3 -5.70 17.04 -4.98
C SER A 3 -4.98 15.75 -5.42
N PRO A 4 -4.42 14.96 -4.48
CA PRO A 4 -3.82 13.67 -4.81
C PRO A 4 -4.78 12.74 -5.55
N GLN A 5 -6.10 12.82 -5.27
CA GLN A 5 -7.10 12.05 -6.01
C GLN A 5 -7.21 12.48 -7.47
N ILE A 6 -7.24 13.79 -7.75
CA ILE A 6 -7.32 14.32 -9.12
C ILE A 6 -6.02 13.99 -9.89
N THR A 7 -4.87 14.07 -9.24
CA THR A 7 -3.57 13.70 -9.85
C THR A 7 -3.54 12.21 -10.23
N ASN A 8 -3.98 11.33 -9.33
CA ASN A 8 -4.08 9.89 -9.60
C ASN A 8 -5.10 9.58 -10.71
N LEU A 9 -6.22 10.30 -10.77
CA LEU A 9 -7.22 10.14 -11.82
C LEU A 9 -6.68 10.57 -13.19
N ILE A 10 -6.00 11.72 -13.27
CA ILE A 10 -5.38 12.20 -14.51
C ILE A 10 -4.33 11.20 -15.02
N ILE A 11 -3.49 10.68 -14.12
CA ILE A 11 -2.49 9.66 -14.47
C ILE A 11 -3.18 8.40 -15.00
N MET A 12 -4.24 7.92 -14.33
CA MET A 12 -4.98 6.74 -14.77
C MET A 12 -5.59 6.95 -16.17
N LEU A 13 -6.28 8.08 -16.39
CA LEU A 13 -6.91 8.39 -17.68
C LEU A 13 -5.86 8.54 -18.79
N GLY A 14 -4.72 9.17 -18.51
CA GLY A 14 -3.60 9.27 -19.44
C GLY A 14 -3.04 7.88 -19.79
N MET A 15 -2.83 7.03 -18.78
CA MET A 15 -2.30 5.67 -18.97
C MET A 15 -3.25 4.76 -19.75
N VAL A 16 -4.56 4.92 -19.61
CA VAL A 16 -5.55 4.19 -20.42
C VAL A 16 -5.49 4.63 -21.89
N GLN A 17 -5.31 5.92 -22.16
CA GLN A 17 -5.17 6.37 -23.54
C GLN A 17 -3.87 5.90 -24.19
N VAL A 18 -2.78 5.85 -23.42
CA VAL A 18 -1.51 5.28 -23.87
C VAL A 18 -1.66 3.79 -24.14
N SER A 19 -2.27 3.02 -23.24
CA SER A 19 -2.41 1.57 -23.41
C SER A 19 -3.23 1.21 -24.65
N ARG A 20 -4.27 1.98 -25.01
CA ARG A 20 -5.04 1.76 -26.25
C ARG A 20 -4.25 2.01 -27.53
N LYS A 21 -3.15 2.77 -27.46
CA LYS A 21 -2.26 3.06 -28.60
C LYS A 21 -1.09 2.09 -28.72
N VAL A 22 -0.89 1.21 -27.74
CA VAL A 22 0.19 0.21 -27.78
C VAL A 22 -0.25 -0.97 -28.64
N PRO A 23 0.53 -1.35 -29.67
CA PRO A 23 0.20 -2.48 -30.53
C PRO A 23 0.56 -3.79 -29.82
N PHE A 24 -0.30 -4.26 -28.93
CA PHE A 24 -0.10 -5.53 -28.20
C PHE A 24 -0.18 -6.77 -29.09
N ASP A 25 -0.61 -6.62 -30.34
CA ASP A 25 -0.62 -7.68 -31.35
C ASP A 25 0.78 -7.97 -31.92
N ASP A 26 1.73 -7.02 -31.80
CA ASP A 26 3.13 -7.26 -32.13
C ASP A 26 3.79 -8.12 -31.03
N PRO A 27 4.28 -9.33 -31.35
CA PRO A 27 4.93 -10.21 -30.39
C PRO A 27 6.11 -9.57 -29.66
N ASN A 28 6.85 -8.68 -30.32
CA ASN A 28 8.00 -7.99 -29.72
C ASN A 28 7.55 -7.00 -28.66
N VAL A 29 6.51 -6.21 -28.95
CA VAL A 29 5.94 -5.22 -28.02
C VAL A 29 5.33 -5.93 -26.82
N LEU A 30 4.59 -7.02 -27.05
CA LEU A 30 3.99 -7.80 -25.98
C LEU A 30 5.06 -8.43 -25.06
N ASN A 31 6.13 -8.98 -25.64
CA ASN A 31 7.22 -9.55 -24.86
C ASN A 31 7.99 -8.48 -24.08
N LEU A 32 8.17 -7.29 -24.65
CA LEU A 32 8.76 -6.15 -23.94
C LEU A 32 7.89 -5.73 -22.74
N CYS A 33 6.56 -5.65 -22.90
CA CYS A 33 5.65 -5.35 -21.79
C CYS A 33 5.68 -6.43 -20.70
N ARG A 34 5.76 -7.71 -21.07
CA ARG A 34 5.93 -8.82 -20.13
C ARG A 34 7.24 -8.71 -19.36
N ALA A 35 8.34 -8.44 -20.06
CA ALA A 35 9.65 -8.23 -19.44
C ALA A 35 9.63 -7.04 -18.48
N GLY A 36 9.01 -5.91 -18.87
CA GLY A 36 8.82 -4.75 -18.02
C GLY A 36 8.01 -5.05 -16.75
N TYR A 37 6.93 -5.83 -16.87
CA TYR A 37 6.15 -6.28 -15.73
C TYR A 37 6.96 -7.17 -14.79
N ILE A 38 7.72 -8.14 -15.31
CA ILE A 38 8.57 -9.01 -14.48
C ILE A 38 9.64 -8.17 -13.78
N ALA A 39 10.33 -7.29 -14.52
CA ALA A 39 11.36 -6.41 -13.99
C ALA A 39 10.82 -5.51 -12.86
N SER A 40 9.63 -4.92 -13.03
CA SER A 40 9.05 -4.06 -12.00
C SER A 40 8.69 -4.84 -10.72
N ASN A 41 8.15 -6.05 -10.85
CA ASN A 41 7.87 -6.91 -9.70
C ASN A 41 9.15 -7.35 -8.97
N LEU A 42 10.23 -7.63 -9.70
CA LEU A 42 11.53 -7.92 -9.11
C LEU A 42 12.08 -6.71 -8.35
N ILE A 43 11.98 -5.50 -8.92
CA ILE A 43 12.39 -4.26 -8.23
C ILE A 43 11.59 -4.06 -6.95
N ILE A 44 10.26 -4.24 -6.98
CA ILE A 44 9.41 -4.14 -5.78
C ILE A 44 9.84 -5.16 -4.72
N ALA A 45 10.09 -6.41 -5.12
CA ALA A 45 10.56 -7.45 -4.20
C ALA A 45 11.90 -7.09 -3.55
N ILE A 46 12.87 -6.59 -4.33
CA ILE A 46 14.18 -6.13 -3.83
C ILE A 46 14.00 -5.00 -2.82
N ILE A 47 13.16 -4.00 -3.14
CA ILE A 47 12.86 -2.88 -2.24
C ILE A 47 12.29 -3.39 -0.92
N TYR A 48 11.31 -4.29 -0.96
CA TYR A 48 10.68 -4.81 0.25
C TYR A 48 11.64 -5.67 1.09
N LEU A 49 12.48 -6.50 0.46
CA LEU A 49 13.52 -7.26 1.15
C LEU A 49 14.53 -6.34 1.83
N TYR A 50 14.95 -5.26 1.15
CA TYR A 50 15.85 -4.27 1.71
C TYR A 50 15.22 -3.51 2.89
N VAL A 51 13.94 -3.11 2.79
CA VAL A 51 13.19 -2.52 3.91
C VAL A 51 13.10 -3.49 5.08
N HIS A 52 12.81 -4.77 4.84
CA HIS A 52 12.79 -5.80 5.88
C HIS A 52 14.14 -5.90 6.61
N ALA A 53 15.25 -5.91 5.85
CA ALA A 53 16.59 -5.94 6.42
C ALA A 53 16.87 -4.68 7.27
N LYS A 54 16.42 -3.49 6.85
CA LYS A 54 16.56 -2.25 7.60
C LYS A 54 15.75 -2.23 8.90
N ILE A 55 14.50 -2.68 8.85
CA ILE A 55 13.64 -2.80 10.05
C ILE A 55 14.32 -3.71 11.07
N ASN A 56 14.78 -4.89 10.64
CA ASN A 56 15.43 -5.87 11.53
C ASN A 56 16.79 -5.39 12.04
N LYS A 57 17.57 -4.68 11.21
CA LYS A 57 18.83 -4.08 11.65
C LYS A 57 18.62 -2.98 12.69
N LYS A 58 17.58 -2.15 12.53
CA LYS A 58 17.27 -1.08 13.49
C LYS A 58 16.70 -1.62 14.80
N LYS A 59 15.86 -2.67 14.73
CA LYS A 59 15.22 -3.33 15.89
C LYS A 59 14.66 -2.32 16.90
N ASP A 60 13.86 -1.38 16.41
CA ASP A 60 13.29 -0.29 17.20
C ASP A 60 12.16 -0.79 18.12
N LEU A 61 12.47 -0.97 19.40
CA LEU A 61 11.54 -1.49 20.41
C LEU A 61 10.73 -0.41 21.14
N THR A 62 10.77 0.83 20.67
CA THR A 62 9.94 1.89 21.25
C THR A 62 8.46 1.55 21.16
N THR A 63 7.75 1.72 22.28
CA THR A 63 6.34 1.37 22.40
C THR A 63 5.48 2.32 21.58
N LEU A 64 4.59 1.74 20.77
CA LEU A 64 3.59 2.41 19.97
C LEU A 64 2.20 1.99 20.44
N LYS A 65 1.36 2.97 20.81
CA LYS A 65 -0.05 2.75 21.13
C LYS A 65 -0.91 3.43 20.09
N TYR A 66 -1.86 2.71 19.52
CA TYR A 66 -2.81 3.26 18.56
C TYR A 66 -4.10 2.46 18.58
N VAL A 67 -5.17 3.05 18.04
CA VAL A 67 -6.46 2.39 17.86
C VAL A 67 -6.54 1.91 16.42
N GLU A 68 -6.69 0.61 16.22
CA GLU A 68 -7.04 0.06 14.91
C GLU A 68 -8.52 0.32 14.65
N PRO A 69 -8.88 0.97 13.54
CA PRO A 69 -10.28 1.14 13.18
C PRO A 69 -10.93 -0.22 12.95
N ALA A 70 -12.20 -0.36 13.32
CA ALA A 70 -12.93 -1.60 13.12
C ALA A 70 -12.94 -2.01 11.64
N PRO A 71 -12.98 -3.33 11.35
CA PRO A 71 -13.18 -3.81 9.99
C PRO A 71 -14.42 -3.15 9.37
N MET A 72 -14.32 -2.76 8.10
CA MET A 72 -15.43 -2.13 7.37
C MET A 72 -16.68 -3.03 7.42
N GLY A 73 -17.78 -2.52 8.00
CA GLY A 73 -19.03 -3.26 8.19
C GLY A 73 -19.20 -3.91 9.57
N SER A 74 -18.24 -3.74 10.49
CA SER A 74 -18.36 -4.14 11.89
C SER A 74 -18.94 -3.01 12.75
N SER A 75 -19.75 -3.37 13.75
CA SER A 75 -20.21 -2.47 14.83
C SER A 75 -19.26 -2.44 16.04
N GLU A 76 -18.13 -3.14 15.96
CA GLU A 76 -17.12 -3.15 17.03
C GLU A 76 -16.39 -1.81 17.12
N GLU A 77 -16.08 -1.38 18.34
CA GLU A 77 -15.23 -0.21 18.55
C GLU A 77 -13.77 -0.53 18.18
N GLY A 78 -13.00 0.51 17.83
CA GLY A 78 -11.61 0.34 17.43
C GLY A 78 -10.76 -0.32 18.51
N LYS A 79 -9.92 -1.28 18.11
CA LYS A 79 -9.10 -2.06 19.04
C LYS A 79 -7.87 -1.26 19.47
N LEU A 80 -7.67 -1.05 20.77
CA LEU A 80 -6.42 -0.48 21.28
C LEU A 80 -5.29 -1.50 21.10
N VAL A 81 -4.32 -1.17 20.26
CA VAL A 81 -3.12 -1.96 20.00
C VAL A 81 -1.94 -1.30 20.68
N THR A 82 -1.29 -2.03 21.59
CA THR A 82 0.04 -1.70 22.11
C THR A 82 1.05 -2.62 21.45
N THR A 83 2.01 -2.04 20.73
CA THR A 83 3.03 -2.75 19.97
C THR A 83 4.36 -2.01 20.04
N THR A 84 5.37 -2.48 19.31
CA THR A 84 6.63 -1.76 19.10
C THR A 84 6.71 -1.20 17.68
N ILE A 85 7.54 -0.19 17.44
CA ILE A 85 7.80 0.32 16.08
C ILE A 85 8.27 -0.80 15.15
N HIS A 86 9.16 -1.68 15.62
CA HIS A 86 9.63 -2.84 14.85
C HIS A 86 8.49 -3.78 14.44
N ALA A 87 7.63 -4.16 15.39
CA ALA A 87 6.52 -5.07 15.12
C ALA A 87 5.44 -4.44 14.21
N TYR A 88 5.18 -3.14 14.39
CA TYR A 88 4.29 -2.37 13.52
C TYR A 88 4.81 -2.33 12.08
N ASP A 89 6.05 -1.89 11.87
CA ASP A 89 6.64 -1.80 10.52
C ASP A 89 6.73 -3.16 9.83
N THR A 90 7.06 -4.21 10.58
CA THR A 90 7.08 -5.59 10.06
C THR A 90 5.71 -6.03 9.59
N THR A 91 4.66 -5.72 10.34
CA THR A 91 3.27 -6.03 9.97
C THR A 91 2.83 -5.26 8.73
N GLN A 92 3.15 -3.97 8.64
CA GLN A 92 2.87 -3.14 7.47
C GLN A 92 3.58 -3.68 6.22
N LEU A 93 4.84 -4.09 6.34
CA LEU A 93 5.60 -4.66 5.24
C LEU A 93 5.03 -6.02 4.78
N ARG A 94 4.63 -6.88 5.72
CA ARG A 94 3.98 -8.17 5.40
C ARG A 94 2.65 -7.96 4.67
N ALA A 95 1.87 -6.96 5.06
CA ALA A 95 0.64 -6.61 4.35
C ALA A 95 0.93 -6.17 2.91
N ALA A 96 1.96 -5.34 2.71
CA ALA A 96 2.41 -4.91 1.38
C ALA A 96 2.88 -6.10 0.51
N PHE A 97 3.67 -7.02 1.07
CA PHE A 97 4.07 -8.26 0.38
C PHE A 97 2.87 -9.11 -0.04
N ARG A 98 1.91 -9.33 0.87
CA ARG A 98 0.71 -10.12 0.59
C ARG A 98 -0.13 -9.49 -0.51
N SER A 99 -0.32 -8.17 -0.46
CA SER A 99 -1.03 -7.42 -1.50
C SER A 99 -0.34 -7.55 -2.86
N GLN A 100 0.99 -7.42 -2.90
CA GLN A 100 1.76 -7.60 -4.14
C GLN A 100 1.63 -9.02 -4.70
N ALA A 101 1.78 -10.05 -3.85
CA ALA A 101 1.65 -11.45 -4.25
C ALA A 101 0.26 -11.76 -4.84
N MET A 102 -0.80 -11.25 -4.20
CA MET A 102 -2.17 -11.37 -4.71
C MET A 102 -2.34 -10.67 -6.07
N GLY A 103 -1.76 -9.48 -6.23
CA GLY A 103 -1.76 -8.74 -7.50
C GLY A 103 -1.04 -9.50 -8.62
N ILE A 104 0.10 -10.12 -8.33
CA ILE A 104 0.84 -10.97 -9.28
C ILE A 104 0.02 -12.21 -9.65
N ALA A 105 -0.59 -12.88 -8.67
CA ALA A 105 -1.41 -14.07 -8.93
C ALA A 105 -2.61 -13.72 -9.82
N MET A 106 -3.33 -12.64 -9.51
CA MET A 106 -4.47 -12.17 -10.30
C MET A 106 -4.04 -11.77 -11.72
N MET A 107 -2.93 -11.04 -11.87
CA MET A 107 -2.42 -10.67 -13.19
C MET A 107 -1.92 -11.91 -13.96
N GLY A 108 -1.28 -12.86 -13.30
CA GLY A 108 -0.88 -14.14 -13.88
C GLY A 108 -2.07 -14.89 -14.45
N PHE A 109 -3.16 -15.00 -13.68
CA PHE A 109 -4.41 -15.60 -14.16
C PHE A 109 -4.99 -14.84 -15.36
N MET A 110 -5.19 -13.53 -15.26
CA MET A 110 -5.78 -12.75 -16.35
C MET A 110 -4.92 -12.77 -17.63
N HIS A 111 -3.60 -12.69 -17.51
CA HIS A 111 -2.70 -12.63 -18.67
C HIS A 111 -2.49 -13.99 -19.32
N ILE A 112 -2.30 -15.05 -18.52
CA ILE A 112 -2.01 -16.40 -19.04
C ILE A 112 -3.30 -17.10 -19.47
N TYR A 113 -4.33 -17.09 -18.61
CA TYR A 113 -5.59 -17.79 -18.86
C TYR A 113 -6.53 -16.97 -19.75
N MET A 114 -6.82 -15.71 -19.36
CA MET A 114 -7.78 -14.88 -20.10
C MET A 114 -7.16 -14.12 -21.28
N LYS A 115 -5.85 -14.25 -21.51
CA LYS A 115 -5.08 -13.51 -22.53
C LYS A 115 -5.28 -11.99 -22.46
N TYR A 116 -5.56 -11.47 -21.27
CA TYR A 116 -5.86 -10.06 -21.07
C TYR A 116 -4.55 -9.26 -20.90
N THR A 117 -4.11 -8.61 -21.98
CA THR A 117 -2.81 -7.94 -22.07
C THR A 117 -2.84 -6.45 -21.73
N ASN A 118 -3.97 -5.77 -21.92
CA ASN A 118 -4.14 -4.34 -21.68
C ASN A 118 -3.63 -3.83 -20.31
N PRO A 119 -3.87 -4.52 -19.18
CA PRO A 119 -3.42 -4.03 -17.87
C PRO A 119 -1.93 -4.25 -17.61
N LEU A 120 -1.19 -5.05 -18.41
CA LEU A 120 0.22 -5.35 -18.15
C LEU A 120 1.08 -4.10 -18.03
N LEU A 121 0.91 -3.16 -18.96
CA LEU A 121 1.70 -1.94 -18.98
C LEU A 121 1.43 -1.09 -17.74
N ILE A 122 0.16 -0.91 -17.40
CA ILE A 122 -0.25 -0.12 -16.23
C ILE A 122 0.23 -0.79 -14.94
N GLN A 123 0.07 -2.11 -14.83
CA GLN A 123 0.51 -2.91 -13.69
C GLN A 123 2.04 -3.02 -13.57
N SER A 124 2.78 -2.70 -14.63
CA SER A 124 4.24 -2.61 -14.54
C SER A 124 4.70 -1.30 -13.86
N ILE A 125 3.92 -0.22 -13.95
CA ILE A 125 4.32 1.13 -13.51
C ILE A 125 3.68 1.50 -12.17
N ILE A 126 2.36 1.32 -12.04
CA ILE A 126 1.61 1.82 -10.88
C ILE A 126 2.05 1.16 -9.56
N PRO A 127 2.14 -0.18 -9.47
CA PRO A 127 2.62 -0.83 -8.24
C PRO A 127 4.04 -0.43 -7.88
N LEU A 128 4.91 -0.23 -8.88
CA LEU A 128 6.29 0.21 -8.65
C LEU A 128 6.33 1.62 -8.06
N LYS A 129 5.56 2.56 -8.63
CA LYS A 129 5.39 3.90 -8.07
C LYS A 129 4.84 3.84 -6.63
N GLY A 130 3.81 3.03 -6.40
CA GLY A 130 3.22 2.85 -5.08
C GLY A 130 4.20 2.30 -4.04
N ALA A 131 5.05 1.35 -4.43
CA ALA A 131 6.11 0.82 -3.57
C ALA A 131 7.13 1.91 -3.21
N LEU A 132 7.58 2.69 -4.19
CA LEU A 132 8.54 3.80 -3.98
C LEU A 132 7.96 4.92 -3.11
N GLU A 133 6.66 5.20 -3.24
CA GLU A 133 5.97 6.24 -2.47
C GLU A 133 5.49 5.76 -1.09
N SER A 134 5.66 4.48 -0.76
CA SER A 134 5.22 3.91 0.51
C SER A 134 5.97 4.53 1.69
N ASN A 135 5.26 4.68 2.81
CA ASN A 135 5.82 5.31 4.02
C ASN A 135 7.04 4.55 4.55
N LEU A 136 7.03 3.22 4.47
CA LEU A 136 8.17 2.39 4.86
C LEU A 136 9.40 2.63 3.99
N VAL A 137 9.23 2.77 2.67
CA VAL A 137 10.34 3.04 1.74
C VAL A 137 10.89 4.45 1.97
N LYS A 138 10.02 5.44 2.13
CA LYS A 138 10.42 6.81 2.49
C LYS A 138 11.29 6.87 3.74
N ILE A 139 10.93 6.10 4.78
CA ILE A 139 11.68 6.10 6.05
C ILE A 139 12.97 5.27 5.95
N HIS A 140 12.91 4.04 5.45
CA HIS A 140 14.02 3.08 5.55
C HIS A 140 14.97 3.08 4.34
N VAL A 141 14.51 3.55 3.18
CA VAL A 141 15.31 3.63 1.94
C VAL A 141 15.76 5.07 1.69
N PHE A 142 14.83 6.03 1.72
CA PHE A 142 15.16 7.44 1.48
C PHE A 142 15.58 8.22 2.73
N GLY A 143 15.50 7.61 3.91
CA GLY A 143 15.98 8.20 5.16
C GLY A 143 15.14 9.37 5.67
N HIS A 144 13.90 9.53 5.20
CA HIS A 144 13.03 10.60 5.69
C HIS A 144 12.71 10.41 7.18
N PRO A 145 12.64 11.50 7.95
CA PRO A 145 12.32 11.43 9.37
C PRO A 145 10.88 10.93 9.55
N ALA A 146 10.66 10.09 10.56
CA ALA A 146 9.35 9.54 10.91
C ALA A 146 8.49 10.56 11.69
N SER A 147 8.30 11.74 11.10
CA SER A 147 7.58 12.89 11.65
C SER A 147 6.53 13.40 10.66
N GLY A 148 5.60 14.22 11.12
CA GLY A 148 4.51 14.75 10.28
C GLY A 148 3.68 13.61 9.68
N ASP A 149 3.57 13.56 8.35
CA ASP A 149 2.82 12.52 7.63
C ASP A 149 3.47 11.13 7.64
N LEU A 150 4.76 11.03 7.99
CA LEU A 150 5.48 9.76 8.16
C LEU A 150 5.53 9.29 9.62
N LYS A 151 4.80 9.97 10.53
CA LYS A 151 4.66 9.54 11.91
C LYS A 151 3.83 8.25 11.97
N ARG A 152 4.26 7.29 12.79
CA ARG A 152 3.50 6.08 13.09
C ARG A 152 2.41 6.35 14.13
N PRO A 153 1.23 5.70 14.06
CA PRO A 153 0.79 4.82 12.97
C PRO A 153 0.59 5.61 11.67
N PHE A 154 0.91 4.99 10.54
CA PHE A 154 0.72 5.62 9.24
C PHE A 154 -0.78 5.86 9.00
N LYS A 155 -1.11 7.04 8.49
CA LYS A 155 -2.44 7.29 7.93
C LYS A 155 -2.68 6.25 6.85
N ALA A 156 -3.83 5.57 6.89
CA ALA A 156 -4.24 4.67 5.84
C ALA A 156 -4.14 5.43 4.51
N ALA A 157 -3.24 4.99 3.63
CA ALA A 157 -3.22 5.54 2.29
C ALA A 157 -4.58 5.22 1.68
N ALA A 158 -5.30 6.26 1.21
CA ALA A 158 -6.48 6.05 0.39
C ALA A 158 -6.04 5.18 -0.78
N GLY A 159 -6.33 3.88 -0.69
CA GLY A 159 -5.79 2.91 -1.62
C GLY A 159 -6.22 3.30 -3.02
N LEU A 160 -5.32 3.25 -4.00
CA LEU A 160 -5.70 3.44 -5.39
C LEU A 160 -6.83 2.47 -5.80
N MET A 161 -6.88 1.29 -5.18
CA MET A 161 -7.97 0.32 -5.33
C MET A 161 -9.30 0.79 -4.74
N GLN A 162 -9.26 1.62 -3.71
CA GLN A 162 -10.42 2.23 -3.07
C GLN A 162 -10.93 3.45 -3.84
N GLY A 163 -10.04 4.12 -4.60
CA GLY A 163 -10.41 5.08 -5.64
C GLY A 163 -11.02 4.42 -6.90
N LEU A 164 -10.66 3.16 -7.17
CA LEU A 164 -11.23 2.36 -8.27
C LEU A 164 -12.59 1.71 -7.90
N GLN A 165 -12.92 1.64 -6.60
CA GLN A 165 -14.18 1.09 -6.07
C GLN A 165 -15.07 2.13 -5.35
N GLY A 166 -14.75 3.43 -5.40
CA GLY A 166 -15.67 4.50 -4.99
C GLY A 166 -15.99 4.62 -3.49
N GLY A 167 -15.02 4.45 -2.58
CA GLY A 167 -15.27 4.55 -1.13
C GLY A 167 -14.33 5.48 -0.38
N SER A 168 -14.71 6.72 -0.13
CA SER A 168 -13.99 7.63 0.78
C SER A 168 -14.29 7.33 2.25
N VAL A 169 -13.28 7.25 3.12
CA VAL A 169 -13.49 7.37 4.58
C VAL A 169 -12.56 8.41 5.18
N GLN A 170 -13.17 9.34 5.90
CA GLN A 170 -12.59 10.47 6.63
C GLN A 170 -12.07 10.02 8.01
N ASN A 171 -11.01 10.66 8.51
CA ASN A 171 -10.57 10.53 9.90
C ASN A 171 -10.53 11.92 10.54
N ASP A 172 -11.48 12.21 11.43
CA ASP A 172 -11.55 13.47 12.19
C ASP A 172 -11.24 13.24 13.68
N LYS A 173 -10.46 14.17 14.26
CA LYS A 173 -10.00 14.22 15.66
C LYS A 173 -11.11 14.03 16.71
N LYS A 174 -12.37 14.33 16.37
CA LYS A 174 -13.54 14.08 17.24
C LYS A 174 -13.75 12.61 17.59
N ALA A 175 -13.37 11.68 16.71
CA ALA A 175 -13.49 10.25 16.97
C ALA A 175 -12.53 9.78 18.07
N ILE A 176 -11.35 10.40 18.15
CA ILE A 176 -10.31 10.06 19.13
C ILE A 176 -10.71 10.53 20.54
N GLU A 177 -11.23 11.76 20.64
CA GLU A 177 -11.64 12.37 21.92
C GLU A 177 -12.87 11.66 22.55
N THR A 178 -13.73 11.08 21.71
CA THR A 178 -14.92 10.33 22.17
C THR A 178 -14.53 8.96 22.73
N ALA A 179 -13.51 8.32 22.17
CA ALA A 179 -13.00 7.02 22.63
C ALA A 179 -12.23 7.15 23.96
N GLU A 180 -11.50 8.24 24.20
CA GLU A 180 -10.81 8.47 25.47
C GLU A 180 -11.77 8.76 26.64
N ARG A 181 -12.91 9.39 26.35
CA ARG A 181 -13.94 9.71 27.36
C ARG A 181 -14.77 8.50 27.78
N ALA A 182 -14.77 7.42 26.98
CA ALA A 182 -15.52 6.19 27.23
C ALA A 182 -14.82 5.20 28.19
N GLY A 183 -13.63 5.54 28.70
CA GLY A 183 -13.07 5.05 29.97
C GLY A 183 -13.39 3.60 30.39
N ARG A 184 -12.73 2.62 29.77
CA ARG A 184 -12.44 1.32 30.42
C ARG A 184 -10.97 0.97 30.22
N GLY A 185 -10.16 1.52 31.11
CA GLY A 185 -8.81 1.03 31.36
C GLY A 185 -8.87 -0.40 31.89
N GLY A 186 -8.12 -1.29 31.23
CA GLY A 186 -7.60 -2.52 31.82
C GLY A 186 -8.60 -3.65 32.05
N ALA A 187 -8.56 -4.66 31.18
CA ALA A 187 -8.60 -6.04 31.61
C ALA A 187 -7.78 -6.87 30.60
N LYS A 188 -6.74 -7.53 31.11
CA LYS A 188 -6.01 -8.61 30.44
C LYS A 188 -6.99 -9.74 30.16
N GLU A 189 -6.84 -10.43 29.05
CA GLU A 189 -7.14 -11.87 28.97
C GLU A 189 -6.38 -12.49 27.78
N GLU A 190 -6.07 -13.76 27.97
CA GLU A 190 -4.88 -14.52 27.54
C GLU A 190 -4.75 -14.81 26.03
#